data_AF-A0A9X4E7T8-F1
#
_entry.id   AF-A0A9X4E7T8-F1
#
_cell.length_a   1.000
_cell.length_b   1.000
_cell.length_c   1.000
_cell.angle_alpha   90.00
_cell.angle_beta   90.00
_cell.angle_gamma   90.00
#
_symmetry.space_group_name_H-M   'P 1'
#
loop_
_entity.id
_entity.type
_entity.pdbx_description
1 polymer ?
#
loop_
_entity_poly.entity_id
_entity_poly.type
_entity_poly.pdbx_seq_one_letter_code
_entity_poly.pdbx_strand_id
1 'polypeptide(L)'
;MTPEELDDLLCQYGAQLRAWPVEYQRGVAALLISSLEARIRVREMRRLERLIAEDVPDAEPPPGMMERMEQRLVAAALKDWKPPAAQTQGTKSAVFFGPPGIKPGQPPSSAAANSDTEQATPANEGRRHIPEPQRD
;
A
#
# COMPACT_ATOMS: atom_id res chain seq x y z
N MET A 1 -28.83 24.02 8.11
CA MET A 1 -27.40 23.91 8.45
C MET A 1 -26.87 25.30 8.72
N THR A 2 -26.40 25.56 9.92
CA THR A 2 -25.79 26.84 10.30
C THR A 2 -24.27 26.82 10.07
N PRO A 3 -23.60 27.98 10.07
CA PRO A 3 -22.14 28.04 10.02
C PRO A 3 -21.46 27.39 11.24
N GLU A 4 -22.05 27.49 12.44
CA GLU A 4 -21.47 26.83 13.62
C GLU A 4 -21.56 25.31 13.51
N GLU A 5 -22.71 24.77 13.05
CA GLU A 5 -22.88 23.34 12.79
C GLU A 5 -21.85 22.82 11.76
N LEU A 6 -21.47 23.64 10.78
CA LEU A 6 -20.43 23.29 9.83
C LEU A 6 -19.06 23.17 10.50
N ASP A 7 -18.72 24.08 11.40
CA ASP A 7 -17.44 24.07 12.10
C ASP A 7 -17.32 22.84 13.02
N ASP A 8 -18.40 22.50 13.72
CA ASP A 8 -18.46 21.29 14.56
C ASP A 8 -18.24 20.02 13.73
N LEU A 9 -18.91 19.92 12.58
CA LEU A 9 -18.76 18.77 11.69
C LEU A 9 -17.38 18.73 11.02
N LEU A 10 -16.78 19.88 10.71
CA LEU A 10 -15.40 19.95 10.23
C LEU A 10 -14.41 19.47 11.28
N CYS A 11 -14.63 19.79 12.56
CA CYS A 11 -13.80 19.27 13.65
C CYS A 11 -13.99 17.76 13.83
N GLN A 12 -15.20 17.24 13.66
CA GLN A 12 -15.51 15.84 13.87
C GLN A 12 -15.07 14.92 12.72
N TYR A 13 -15.27 15.34 11.47
CA TYR A 13 -15.08 14.51 10.28
C TYR A 13 -13.98 15.01 9.33
N GLY A 14 -13.40 16.17 9.59
CA GLY A 14 -12.39 16.77 8.73
C GLY A 14 -12.92 17.37 7.43
N ALA A 15 -12.02 17.84 6.55
CA ALA A 15 -12.35 18.52 5.30
C ALA A 15 -12.69 17.57 4.13
N GLN A 16 -12.65 16.24 4.37
CA GLN A 16 -12.94 15.23 3.36
C GLN A 16 -14.45 14.93 3.29
N LEU A 17 -15.20 15.85 2.67
CA LEU A 17 -16.67 15.83 2.62
C LEU A 17 -17.29 14.53 2.05
N ARG A 18 -16.57 13.78 1.22
CA ARG A 18 -17.06 12.49 0.69
C ARG A 18 -17.11 11.37 1.73
N ALA A 19 -16.31 11.49 2.78
CA ALA A 19 -16.30 10.53 3.88
C ALA A 19 -17.37 10.86 4.94
N TRP A 20 -18.07 11.98 4.80
CA TRP A 20 -19.08 12.40 5.77
C TRP A 20 -20.34 11.53 5.68
N PRO A 21 -21.05 11.35 6.81
CA PRO A 21 -22.34 10.66 6.82
C PRO A 21 -23.34 11.29 5.85
N VAL A 22 -24.16 10.46 5.22
CA VAL A 22 -25.03 10.84 4.10
C VAL A 22 -26.09 11.87 4.51
N GLU A 23 -26.46 11.86 5.79
CA GLU A 23 -27.45 12.75 6.41
C GLU A 23 -27.02 14.23 6.31
N TYR A 24 -25.72 14.50 6.39
CA TYR A 24 -25.18 15.86 6.37
C TYR A 24 -24.84 16.36 4.98
N GLN A 25 -24.64 15.46 4.00
CA GLN A 25 -24.15 15.82 2.67
C GLN A 25 -25.04 16.84 1.95
N ARG A 26 -26.37 16.68 2.05
CA ARG A 26 -27.31 17.60 1.40
C ARG A 26 -27.29 19.00 2.02
N GLY A 27 -27.22 19.08 3.35
CA GLY A 27 -27.18 20.35 4.07
C GLY A 27 -25.88 21.11 3.81
N VAL A 28 -24.75 20.39 3.87
CA VAL A 28 -23.41 20.91 3.57
C VAL A 28 -23.32 21.40 2.13
N ALA A 29 -23.80 20.60 1.17
CA ALA A 29 -23.77 20.99 -0.24
C ALA A 29 -24.54 22.30 -0.48
N ALA A 30 -25.75 22.42 0.09
CA ALA A 30 -26.54 23.64 -0.02
C ALA A 30 -25.82 24.86 0.59
N LEU A 31 -25.21 24.70 1.77
CA LEU A 31 -24.47 25.76 2.46
C LEU A 31 -23.21 26.19 1.68
N LEU A 32 -22.47 25.24 1.11
CA LEU A 32 -21.26 25.52 0.32
C LEU A 32 -21.58 26.22 -1.00
N ILE A 33 -22.75 25.93 -1.59
CA ILE A 33 -23.22 26.63 -2.79
C ILE A 33 -23.55 28.09 -2.46
N SER A 34 -24.26 28.34 -1.36
CA SER A 34 -24.76 29.66 -1.01
C SER A 34 -23.76 30.56 -0.28
N SER A 35 -22.79 30.01 0.44
CA SER A 35 -21.84 30.76 1.26
C SER A 35 -20.41 30.65 0.76
N LEU A 36 -19.78 31.79 0.50
CA LEU A 36 -18.33 31.85 0.24
C LEU A 36 -17.53 31.52 1.50
N GLU A 37 -17.98 31.99 2.66
CA GLU A 37 -17.30 31.79 3.93
C GLU A 37 -17.20 30.31 4.28
N ALA A 38 -18.29 29.56 4.12
CA ALA A 38 -18.30 28.10 4.32
C ALA A 38 -17.24 27.40 3.45
N ARG A 39 -17.08 27.83 2.19
CA ARG A 39 -16.04 27.29 1.29
C ARG A 39 -14.63 27.63 1.75
N ILE A 40 -14.42 28.82 2.30
CA ILE A 40 -13.13 29.24 2.87
C ILE A 40 -12.79 28.36 4.07
N ARG A 41 -13.74 28.13 4.97
CA ARG A 41 -13.54 27.28 6.16
C ARG A 41 -13.13 25.85 5.81
N VAL A 42 -13.81 25.23 4.84
CA VAL A 42 -13.42 23.89 4.35
C VAL A 42 -12.01 23.87 3.75
N ARG A 43 -11.62 24.91 3.00
CA ARG A 43 -10.26 25.01 2.43
C ARG A 43 -9.20 25.16 3.52
N GLU A 44 -9.49 25.96 4.54
CA GLU A 44 -8.58 26.15 5.66
C GLU A 44 -8.43 24.85 6.46
N MET A 45 -9.51 24.14 6.75
CA MET A 45 -9.42 22.83 7.39
C MET A 45 -8.57 21.85 6.57
N ARG A 46 -8.75 21.80 5.24
CA ARG A 46 -7.91 20.96 4.36
C ARG A 46 -6.43 21.41 4.33
N ARG A 47 -6.16 22.69 4.55
CA ARG A 47 -4.80 23.20 4.65
C ARG A 47 -4.17 22.73 5.96
N LEU A 48 -4.88 22.86 7.08
CA LEU A 48 -4.43 22.41 8.39
C LEU A 48 -4.17 20.90 8.41
N GLU A 49 -5.08 20.10 7.85
CA GLU A 49 -4.90 18.65 7.73
C GLU A 49 -3.65 18.26 6.94
N ARG A 50 -3.31 19.00 5.87
CA ARG A 50 -2.10 18.75 5.09
C ARG A 50 -0.84 19.07 5.88
N LEU A 51 -0.82 20.20 6.58
CA LEU A 51 0.31 20.56 7.44
C LEU A 51 0.55 19.48 8.51
N ILE A 52 -0.52 18.98 9.12
CA ILE A 52 -0.44 17.88 10.10
C ILE A 52 0.11 16.60 9.45
N ALA A 53 -0.35 16.25 8.25
CA ALA A 53 0.10 15.06 7.55
C ALA A 53 1.58 15.14 7.12
N GLU A 54 2.05 16.34 6.74
CA GLU A 54 3.45 16.61 6.37
C GLU A 54 4.38 16.61 7.58
N ASP A 55 3.88 16.97 8.77
CA ASP A 55 4.65 16.96 10.04
C ASP A 55 4.75 15.56 10.69
N VAL A 56 4.10 14.53 10.12
CA VAL A 56 4.24 13.16 10.64
C VAL A 56 5.62 12.63 10.27
N PRO A 57 6.48 12.25 11.24
CA PRO A 57 7.76 11.63 10.92
C PRO A 57 7.53 10.34 10.12
N ASP A 58 8.33 10.14 9.07
CA ASP A 58 8.31 8.90 8.29
C ASP A 58 8.61 7.70 9.21
N ALA A 59 7.55 7.07 9.70
CA ALA A 59 7.64 5.87 10.50
C ALA A 59 7.77 4.68 9.56
N GLU A 60 8.88 3.94 9.66
CA GLU A 60 9.05 2.71 8.91
C GLU A 60 7.96 1.70 9.33
N PRO A 61 7.24 1.09 8.37
CA PRO A 61 6.23 0.10 8.70
C PRO A 61 6.89 -1.11 9.40
N PRO A 62 6.21 -1.74 10.37
CA PRO A 62 6.71 -2.94 11.02
C PRO A 62 7.11 -4.03 10.01
N PRO A 63 8.15 -4.84 10.31
CA PRO A 63 8.63 -5.87 9.39
C PRO A 63 7.51 -6.84 8.97
N GLY A 64 7.48 -7.13 7.67
CA GLY A 64 6.48 -7.99 7.01
C GLY A 64 5.06 -7.40 6.91
N MET A 65 4.81 -6.15 7.30
CA MET A 65 3.51 -5.50 7.10
C MET A 65 3.16 -5.32 5.62
N MET A 66 4.14 -4.90 4.82
CA MET A 66 3.97 -4.70 3.37
C MET A 66 3.62 -6.02 2.67
N GLU A 67 4.36 -7.10 2.96
CA GLU A 67 4.09 -8.44 2.43
C GLU A 67 2.66 -8.92 2.77
N ARG A 68 2.21 -8.69 4.01
CA ARG A 68 0.84 -9.03 4.42
C ARG A 68 -0.22 -8.19 3.70
N MET A 69 0.06 -6.91 3.42
CA MET A 69 -0.85 -6.07 2.64
C MET A 69 -0.92 -6.53 1.18
N GLU A 70 0.22 -6.81 0.56
CA GLU A 70 0.30 -7.30 -0.82
C GLU A 70 -0.50 -8.60 -0.98
N GLN A 71 -0.31 -9.56 -0.08
CA GLN A 71 -1.08 -10.81 -0.10
C GLN A 71 -2.60 -10.56 0.00
N ARG A 72 -3.03 -9.62 0.86
CA ARG A 72 -4.45 -9.26 1.01
C ARG A 72 -5.00 -8.58 -0.24
N LEU A 73 -4.25 -7.69 -0.85
CA LEU A 73 -4.65 -6.99 -2.08
C LEU A 73 -4.74 -7.96 -3.26
N VAL A 74 -3.76 -8.85 -3.43
CA VAL A 74 -3.78 -9.90 -4.45
C VAL A 74 -4.96 -10.85 -4.23
N ALA A 75 -5.20 -11.29 -2.99
CA ALA A 75 -6.33 -12.15 -2.67
C ALA A 75 -7.68 -11.47 -2.96
N ALA A 76 -7.82 -10.17 -2.67
CA ALA A 76 -9.01 -9.39 -3.01
C ALA A 76 -9.19 -9.27 -4.53
N ALA A 77 -8.13 -8.94 -5.27
CA ALA A 77 -8.16 -8.84 -6.73
C ALA A 77 -8.53 -10.18 -7.40
N LEU A 78 -8.03 -11.31 -6.87
CA LEU A 78 -8.37 -12.65 -7.34
C LEU A 78 -9.81 -13.05 -7.02
N LYS A 79 -10.38 -12.56 -5.90
CA LYS A 79 -11.78 -12.80 -5.55
C LYS A 79 -12.75 -12.16 -6.55
N ASP A 80 -12.38 -11.00 -7.07
CA ASP A 80 -13.18 -10.27 -8.06
C ASP A 80 -12.81 -10.61 -9.52
N TRP A 81 -11.75 -11.42 -9.71
CA TRP A 81 -11.31 -11.86 -11.03
C TRP A 81 -12.22 -12.97 -11.58
N LYS A 82 -12.93 -12.65 -12.67
CA LYS A 82 -13.67 -13.64 -13.46
C LYS A 82 -12.77 -14.12 -14.61
N PRO A 83 -12.35 -15.39 -14.65
CA PRO A 83 -11.52 -15.87 -15.75
C PRO A 83 -12.29 -15.76 -17.07
N PRO A 84 -11.63 -15.40 -18.19
CA PRO A 84 -12.27 -15.45 -19.48
C PRO A 84 -12.74 -16.89 -19.75
N ALA A 85 -13.97 -17.03 -20.24
CA ALA A 85 -14.53 -18.34 -20.57
C ALA A 85 -13.58 -19.06 -21.54
N ALA A 86 -13.01 -20.17 -21.09
CA ALA A 86 -12.25 -21.06 -21.95
C ALA A 86 -13.21 -21.56 -23.04
N GLN A 87 -13.04 -21.06 -24.27
CA GLN A 87 -13.68 -21.66 -25.43
C GLN A 87 -13.19 -23.11 -25.51
N THR A 88 -14.07 -24.03 -25.14
CA THR A 88 -13.89 -25.47 -25.32
C THR A 88 -14.05 -25.76 -26.81
N GLN A 89 -13.03 -25.44 -27.61
CA GLN A 89 -12.89 -26.00 -28.94
C GLN A 89 -12.17 -27.33 -28.79
N GLY A 90 -12.97 -28.40 -28.73
CA GLY A 90 -12.47 -29.76 -28.83
C GLY A 90 -11.82 -29.97 -30.18
N THR A 91 -10.50 -30.11 -30.19
CA THR A 91 -9.78 -30.90 -31.20
C THR A 91 -8.78 -31.78 -30.49
N LYS A 92 -8.99 -33.08 -30.67
CA LYS A 92 -8.24 -34.18 -30.07
C LYS A 92 -6.78 -34.08 -30.50
N SER A 93 -5.85 -33.92 -29.56
CA SER A 93 -4.47 -34.35 -29.74
C SER A 93 -4.16 -35.35 -28.64
N ALA A 94 -4.23 -36.63 -29.00
CA ALA A 94 -3.80 -37.72 -28.15
C ALA A 94 -2.26 -37.74 -28.16
N VAL A 95 -1.63 -37.24 -27.10
CA VAL A 95 -0.20 -37.50 -26.88
C VAL A 95 -0.10 -38.87 -26.22
N PHE A 96 0.29 -39.83 -27.04
CA PHE A 96 0.54 -41.22 -26.69
C PHE A 96 1.77 -41.31 -25.78
N PHE A 97 1.57 -41.54 -24.49
CA PHE A 97 2.64 -41.97 -23.58
C PHE A 97 2.50 -43.47 -23.33
N GLY A 98 3.31 -44.26 -24.03
CA GLY A 98 3.54 -45.67 -23.77
C GLY A 98 5.01 -45.90 -23.36
N PRO A 99 5.29 -46.71 -22.31
CA PRO A 99 6.62 -46.85 -21.70
C PRO A 99 7.44 -47.98 -22.34
N PRO A 100 8.73 -48.10 -22.00
CA PRO A 100 9.16 -49.37 -21.40
C PRO A 100 10.07 -49.18 -20.18
N GLY A 101 9.86 -50.05 -19.19
CA GLY A 101 10.33 -49.86 -17.82
C GLY A 101 11.79 -50.21 -17.52
N ILE A 102 12.17 -49.83 -16.29
CA ILE A 102 13.33 -50.32 -15.54
C ILE A 102 12.88 -50.54 -14.08
N LYS A 103 13.36 -51.63 -13.48
CA LYS A 103 12.95 -52.28 -12.23
C LYS A 103 13.16 -51.43 -10.95
N PRO A 104 12.46 -51.75 -9.83
CA PRO A 104 12.65 -51.08 -8.55
C PRO A 104 13.88 -51.63 -7.82
N GLY A 105 14.74 -50.76 -7.30
CA GLY A 105 15.87 -51.20 -6.50
C GLY A 105 16.80 -50.08 -6.06
N GLN A 106 16.67 -49.72 -4.78
CA GLN A 106 17.74 -49.27 -3.88
C GLN A 106 18.17 -47.79 -3.91
N PRO A 107 18.03 -47.06 -2.78
CA PRO A 107 18.75 -45.81 -2.55
C PRO A 107 20.11 -46.10 -1.89
N PRO A 108 21.18 -45.37 -2.25
CA PRO A 108 22.30 -45.19 -1.34
C PRO A 108 22.26 -43.82 -0.67
N SER A 109 22.49 -43.91 0.63
CA SER A 109 22.56 -42.88 1.65
C SER A 109 23.82 -41.99 1.52
N SER A 110 23.69 -40.76 2.06
CA SER A 110 24.69 -39.94 2.76
C SER A 110 26.04 -39.58 2.11
N ALA A 111 26.31 -38.28 1.98
CA ALA A 111 27.59 -37.67 2.39
C ALA A 111 27.46 -36.14 2.55
N ALA A 112 27.90 -35.64 3.71
CA ALA A 112 28.01 -34.24 4.09
C ALA A 112 29.17 -33.54 3.37
N ALA A 113 29.06 -32.23 3.18
CA ALA A 113 30.22 -31.33 3.09
C ALA A 113 29.80 -29.93 3.56
N ASN A 114 30.13 -29.63 4.82
CA ASN A 114 30.16 -28.27 5.34
C ASN A 114 31.27 -27.49 4.60
N SER A 115 31.06 -26.22 4.34
CA SER A 115 32.15 -25.28 4.07
C SER A 115 31.87 -24.00 4.83
N ASP A 116 32.52 -23.94 6.00
CA ASP A 116 32.92 -22.71 6.68
C ASP A 116 33.71 -21.80 5.74
N THR A 117 33.36 -20.52 5.71
CA THR A 117 34.36 -19.45 5.64
C THR A 117 33.85 -18.25 6.44
N GLU A 118 34.37 -18.10 7.66
CA GLU A 118 34.34 -16.85 8.41
C GLU A 118 35.32 -15.84 7.78
N GLN A 119 34.97 -14.55 7.71
CA GLN A 119 35.91 -13.49 8.11
C GLN A 119 35.22 -12.14 8.37
N ALA A 120 35.68 -11.50 9.44
CA ALA A 120 35.08 -10.37 10.14
C ALA A 120 35.41 -8.97 9.59
N THR A 121 34.52 -8.03 9.92
CA THR A 121 34.59 -6.54 9.98
C THR A 121 35.84 -5.96 10.68
N PRO A 122 36.27 -4.66 10.56
CA PRO A 122 35.42 -3.47 10.85
C PRO A 122 35.75 -2.07 10.21
N ALA A 123 34.78 -1.15 10.40
CA ALA A 123 34.80 0.32 10.61
C ALA A 123 35.88 1.24 9.97
N ASN A 124 35.42 2.33 9.30
CA ASN A 124 36.10 3.63 9.42
C ASN A 124 35.15 4.82 9.18
N GLU A 125 35.22 5.77 10.12
CA GLU A 125 34.56 7.08 10.14
C GLU A 125 35.14 8.02 9.07
N GLY A 126 34.32 8.93 8.53
CA GLY A 126 34.75 9.82 7.45
C GLY A 126 33.92 11.07 7.23
N ARG A 127 33.72 11.85 8.31
CA ARG A 127 33.76 13.33 8.37
C ARG A 127 33.11 14.15 7.24
N ARG A 128 32.03 14.84 7.61
CA ARG A 128 31.33 15.92 6.90
C ARG A 128 32.28 17.02 6.39
N HIS A 129 32.10 17.49 5.16
CA HIS A 129 32.66 18.76 4.67
C HIS A 129 31.58 19.51 3.87
N ILE A 130 31.09 20.62 4.42
CA ILE A 130 30.19 21.59 3.77
C ILE A 130 31.01 22.88 3.59
N PRO A 131 31.15 23.45 2.39
CA PRO A 131 31.66 24.81 2.23
C PRO A 131 30.52 25.84 2.33
N GLU A 132 30.71 26.87 3.17
CA GLU A 132 29.84 28.05 3.29
C GLU A 132 29.87 28.95 2.03
N PRO A 133 28.78 29.67 1.71
CA PRO A 133 28.79 30.66 0.63
C PRO A 133 29.31 32.03 1.11
N GLN A 134 30.39 32.50 0.50
CA GLN A 134 30.87 33.88 0.60
C GLN A 134 29.89 34.83 -0.12
N ARG A 135 29.46 35.89 0.56
CA ARG A 135 28.79 37.05 -0.03
C ARG A 135 29.83 38.08 -0.41
N ASP A 136 29.69 38.65 -1.61
CA ASP A 136 30.01 40.04 -1.94
C ASP A 136 28.92 40.56 -2.90
#